data_AF-A0A812XWC9-F1
#
_entry.id   AF-A0A812XWC9-F1
#
_cell.length_a   1.000
_cell.length_b   1.000
_cell.length_c   1.000
_cell.angle_alpha   90.00
_cell.angle_beta   90.00
_cell.angle_gamma   90.00
#
_symmetry.space_group_name_H-M   'P 1'
#
loop_
_entity.id
_entity.type
_entity.pdbx_description
1 polymer ?
#
loop_
_entity_poly.entity_id
_entity_poly.type
_entity_poly.pdbx_seq_one_letter_code
_entity_poly.pdbx_strand_id
1 'polypeptide(L)'
;MRSWGARADCAVSDEPLYAHYLSTLDESKRAEHPVYQQVIESQDTDPKKLASMLTGPIPDNKPIWYQKHMAHHLTNDFGMDWLACLTNCILIREPAAMITSFIKVIENPTPEDLGLPQLLRIFEWIQSHTNSLPIVLDSKDVLTDPAKTLNTLCDRIGVPFDDSMLAWEPGPRPEDGVWAPHWYATVYQSTGMNRSPIDSGASSKIAKRSTINSHNTSSREHHMLQKFNEKNKDLLININGKLIHRDHAGISPFDSLVQGGDGVWEGLRVYNGKIFKLDEHLQRLQRSAKALAFTQIPTRDELVEQIKKTLAANNMTDGVHIRITLSRGTKITSGMDPRLNQSGPTLIVLAEHKPPVYRDAEGSSGLSLSTSSIRRFSPDTMDPNIHHNNLIQSIMAKIEANASGADDALMLDHRGFLAEANATHVFIVAPYPAHAGDPTPVVQTSTTAACPEGITRQTIIDICNEHNIPCIERDISLTQVYNADECFTTGTMGELAWVGNIDGRTIGTGSMGPMTKKLSELFIEKTKHEGVQVC
;
A
#
# COMPACT_ATOMS: atom_id res chain seq x y z
N MET A 1 12.60 -26.79 -11.85
CA MET A 1 13.57 -27.45 -12.75
C MET A 1 14.51 -28.39 -11.99
N ARG A 2 15.53 -27.91 -11.25
CA ARG A 2 16.54 -28.78 -10.57
C ARG A 2 15.95 -29.93 -9.74
N SER A 3 14.95 -29.62 -8.91
CA SER A 3 14.21 -30.62 -8.12
C SER A 3 13.59 -31.73 -8.97
N TRP A 4 12.96 -31.40 -10.10
CA TRP A 4 12.38 -32.39 -11.01
C TRP A 4 13.43 -33.16 -11.81
N GLY A 5 14.53 -32.50 -12.20
CA GLY A 5 15.65 -33.13 -12.91
C GLY A 5 16.50 -34.07 -12.05
N ALA A 6 16.37 -34.01 -10.72
CA ALA A 6 17.03 -34.95 -9.82
C ALA A 6 16.37 -36.34 -9.83
N ARG A 7 15.12 -36.44 -10.29
CA ARG A 7 14.40 -37.71 -10.36
C ARG A 7 14.88 -38.57 -11.52
N ALA A 8 15.10 -39.86 -11.28
CA ALA A 8 15.52 -40.78 -12.33
C ALA A 8 14.42 -41.07 -13.37
N ASP A 9 13.15 -40.82 -13.03
CA ASP A 9 11.96 -41.12 -13.83
C ASP A 9 11.38 -39.88 -14.55
N CYS A 10 12.08 -38.73 -14.50
CA CYS A 10 11.60 -37.47 -15.06
C CYS A 10 12.52 -36.96 -16.17
N ALA A 11 11.93 -36.60 -17.32
CA ALA A 11 12.56 -35.75 -18.32
C ALA A 11 12.24 -34.27 -18.02
N VAL A 12 13.16 -33.37 -18.36
CA VAL A 12 13.03 -31.93 -18.09
C VAL A 12 13.30 -31.14 -19.37
N SER A 13 12.48 -30.12 -19.62
CA SER A 13 12.76 -29.11 -20.64
C SER A 13 12.79 -27.72 -20.03
N ASP A 14 13.84 -26.97 -20.34
CA ASP A 14 14.03 -25.60 -19.87
C ASP A 14 13.62 -24.60 -20.96
N GLU A 15 12.61 -23.77 -20.65
CA GLU A 15 12.09 -22.67 -21.47
C GLU A 15 12.00 -22.96 -22.98
N PRO A 16 11.23 -23.98 -23.40
CA PRO A 16 11.16 -24.41 -24.80
C PRO A 16 10.50 -23.39 -25.74
N LEU A 17 9.91 -22.32 -25.22
CA LEU A 17 9.26 -21.25 -25.98
C LEU A 17 10.14 -20.01 -26.16
N TYR A 18 11.38 -20.03 -25.66
CA TYR A 18 12.18 -18.82 -25.60
C TYR A 18 12.58 -18.29 -26.99
N ALA A 19 13.00 -19.18 -27.91
CA ALA A 19 13.30 -18.78 -29.28
C ALA A 19 12.09 -18.18 -30.01
N HIS A 20 10.90 -18.78 -29.84
CA HIS A 20 9.67 -18.24 -30.42
C HIS A 20 9.39 -16.84 -29.88
N TYR A 21 9.40 -16.66 -28.56
CA TYR A 21 9.23 -15.35 -27.93
C TYR A 21 10.19 -14.31 -28.51
N LEU A 22 11.48 -14.60 -28.55
CA LEU A 22 12.49 -13.69 -29.11
C LEU A 22 12.22 -13.37 -30.58
N SER A 23 11.74 -14.34 -31.36
CA SER A 23 11.41 -14.13 -32.78
C SER A 23 10.24 -13.16 -33.00
N THR A 24 9.34 -13.01 -32.02
CA THR A 24 8.22 -12.05 -32.05
C THR A 24 8.59 -10.64 -31.60
N LEU A 25 9.71 -10.47 -30.89
CA LEU A 25 10.15 -9.16 -30.43
C LEU A 25 10.75 -8.33 -31.57
N ASP A 26 10.58 -7.01 -31.48
CA ASP A 26 11.33 -6.05 -32.30
C ASP A 26 12.84 -6.19 -32.08
N GLU A 27 13.64 -5.88 -33.09
CA GLU A 27 15.09 -6.07 -33.09
C GLU A 27 15.79 -5.37 -31.90
N SER A 28 15.35 -4.16 -31.55
CA SER A 28 15.91 -3.40 -30.43
C SER A 28 15.73 -4.11 -29.09
N LYS A 29 14.52 -4.59 -28.80
CA LYS A 29 14.21 -5.34 -27.57
C LYS A 29 14.85 -6.71 -27.56
N ARG A 30 14.86 -7.39 -28.71
CA ARG A 30 15.52 -8.69 -28.86
C ARG A 30 17.01 -8.60 -28.54
N ALA A 31 17.68 -7.52 -28.95
CA ALA A 31 19.09 -7.29 -28.70
C ALA A 31 19.44 -7.06 -27.22
N GLU A 32 18.46 -6.73 -26.36
CA GLU A 32 18.66 -6.61 -24.91
C GLU A 32 18.81 -7.97 -24.21
N HIS A 33 18.34 -9.06 -24.84
CA HIS A 33 18.49 -10.40 -24.28
C HIS A 33 19.89 -10.97 -24.55
N PRO A 34 20.62 -11.43 -23.52
CA PRO A 34 21.90 -12.09 -23.69
C PRO A 34 21.76 -13.30 -24.62
N VAL A 35 22.73 -13.47 -25.51
CA VAL A 35 22.84 -14.62 -26.43
C VAL A 35 21.61 -14.91 -27.30
N TYR A 36 20.75 -13.91 -27.56
CA TYR A 36 19.47 -14.12 -28.28
C TYR A 36 19.61 -14.87 -29.62
N GLN A 37 20.68 -14.64 -30.39
CA GLN A 37 20.91 -15.31 -31.67
C GLN A 37 21.09 -16.83 -31.47
N GLN A 38 21.90 -17.20 -30.47
CA GLN A 38 22.16 -18.60 -30.13
C GLN A 38 20.89 -19.27 -29.60
N VAL A 39 20.05 -18.54 -28.86
CA VAL A 39 18.74 -19.04 -28.42
C VAL A 39 17.86 -19.35 -29.62
N ILE A 40 17.72 -18.42 -30.57
CA ILE A 40 16.91 -18.60 -31.78
C ILE A 40 17.42 -19.76 -32.64
N GLU A 41 18.74 -19.96 -32.74
CA GLU A 41 19.34 -21.08 -33.46
C GLU A 41 19.16 -22.44 -32.75
N SER A 42 18.96 -22.43 -31.42
CA SER A 42 18.90 -23.64 -30.61
C SER A 42 17.52 -24.31 -30.51
N GLN A 43 16.44 -23.62 -30.89
CA GLN A 43 15.06 -24.10 -30.76
C GLN A 43 14.23 -23.73 -32.00
N ASP A 44 13.15 -24.47 -32.28
CA ASP A 44 12.19 -24.10 -33.33
C ASP A 44 11.44 -22.81 -32.93
N THR A 45 10.99 -22.03 -33.90
CA THR A 45 10.22 -20.79 -33.69
C THR A 45 8.77 -20.92 -34.17
N ASP A 46 8.40 -22.03 -34.82
CA ASP A 46 7.04 -22.27 -35.31
C ASP A 46 6.12 -22.71 -34.15
N PRO A 47 5.08 -21.92 -33.81
CA PRO A 47 4.22 -22.20 -32.67
C PRO A 47 3.47 -23.53 -32.79
N LYS A 48 3.11 -23.96 -34.01
CA LYS A 48 2.38 -25.23 -34.21
C LYS A 48 3.29 -26.44 -33.98
N LYS A 49 4.53 -26.36 -34.46
CA LYS A 49 5.52 -27.43 -34.23
C LYS A 49 5.88 -27.54 -32.75
N LEU A 50 6.09 -26.39 -32.09
CA LEU A 50 6.37 -26.35 -30.66
C LEU A 50 5.20 -26.91 -29.84
N ALA A 51 3.96 -26.50 -30.09
CA ALA A 51 2.79 -27.05 -29.40
C ALA A 51 2.65 -28.57 -29.60
N SER A 52 2.86 -29.05 -30.84
CA SER A 52 2.85 -30.49 -31.14
C SER A 52 3.99 -31.25 -30.47
N MET A 53 5.17 -30.64 -30.32
CA MET A 53 6.30 -31.24 -29.62
C MET A 53 6.00 -31.34 -28.12
N LEU A 54 5.53 -30.26 -27.50
CA LEU A 54 5.26 -30.16 -26.05
C LEU A 54 4.11 -31.04 -25.57
N THR A 55 3.25 -31.48 -26.48
CA THR A 55 2.14 -32.41 -26.22
C THR A 55 2.39 -33.81 -26.81
N GLY A 56 3.59 -34.03 -27.37
CA GLY A 56 4.00 -35.29 -27.97
C GLY A 56 4.52 -36.33 -26.95
N PRO A 57 5.20 -37.38 -27.43
CA PRO A 57 5.80 -38.40 -26.57
C PRO A 57 6.80 -37.81 -25.57
N ILE A 58 6.80 -38.34 -24.34
CA ILE A 58 7.74 -37.94 -23.29
C ILE A 58 9.18 -38.30 -23.72
N PRO A 59 10.15 -37.36 -23.62
CA PRO A 59 11.54 -37.63 -23.95
C PRO A 59 12.15 -38.81 -23.17
N ASP A 60 13.13 -39.48 -23.78
CA ASP A 60 13.88 -40.59 -23.21
C ASP A 60 13.03 -41.77 -22.68
N ASN A 61 11.80 -41.90 -23.17
CA ASN A 61 10.80 -42.87 -22.69
C ASN A 61 10.58 -42.80 -21.17
N LYS A 62 10.76 -41.62 -20.57
CA LYS A 62 10.47 -41.41 -19.14
C LYS A 62 8.96 -41.40 -18.90
N PRO A 63 8.50 -41.81 -17.70
CA PRO A 63 7.08 -41.72 -17.35
C PRO A 63 6.59 -40.30 -17.04
N ILE A 64 7.49 -39.37 -16.71
CA ILE A 64 7.16 -37.98 -16.33
C ILE A 64 7.94 -37.01 -17.20
N TRP A 65 7.27 -35.94 -17.68
CA TRP A 65 7.91 -34.82 -18.35
C TRP A 65 7.59 -33.50 -17.63
N TYR A 66 8.59 -32.88 -17.02
CA TYR A 66 8.47 -31.55 -16.44
C TYR A 66 8.93 -30.48 -17.43
N GLN A 67 8.05 -29.55 -17.78
CA GLN A 67 8.36 -28.45 -18.69
C GLN A 67 8.37 -27.14 -17.91
N LYS A 68 9.52 -26.45 -17.87
CA LYS A 68 9.63 -25.13 -17.25
C LYS A 68 9.33 -24.07 -18.29
N HIS A 69 8.28 -23.29 -18.06
CA HIS A 69 7.90 -22.17 -18.92
C HIS A 69 8.07 -20.83 -18.20
N MET A 70 8.37 -19.77 -18.96
CA MET A 70 8.21 -18.39 -18.52
C MET A 70 6.89 -17.86 -19.08
N ALA A 71 6.05 -17.24 -18.24
CA ALA A 71 4.73 -16.82 -18.68
C ALA A 71 4.76 -15.78 -19.81
N HIS A 72 5.75 -14.89 -19.83
CA HIS A 72 5.91 -13.91 -20.90
C HIS A 72 6.42 -14.53 -22.22
N HIS A 73 6.96 -15.75 -22.22
CA HIS A 73 7.32 -16.44 -23.47
C HIS A 73 6.11 -16.96 -24.24
N LEU A 74 4.97 -17.14 -23.57
CA LEU A 74 3.73 -17.55 -24.21
C LEU A 74 3.03 -16.32 -24.80
N THR A 75 3.47 -15.93 -26.00
CA THR A 75 2.94 -14.79 -26.74
C THR A 75 1.48 -15.01 -27.15
N ASN A 76 0.77 -13.92 -27.47
CA ASN A 76 -0.64 -13.99 -27.83
C ASN A 76 -0.90 -14.76 -29.13
N ASP A 77 0.08 -14.78 -30.05
CA ASP A 77 -0.01 -15.46 -31.35
C ASP A 77 0.28 -16.98 -31.28
N PHE A 78 0.89 -17.48 -30.19
CA PHE A 78 1.16 -18.91 -30.02
C PHE A 78 -0.14 -19.73 -29.83
N GLY A 79 -1.15 -19.13 -29.21
CA GLY A 79 -2.37 -19.83 -28.76
C GLY A 79 -2.17 -20.62 -27.45
N MET A 80 -3.27 -20.99 -26.79
CA MET A 80 -3.24 -21.63 -25.46
C MET A 80 -3.87 -23.03 -25.41
N ASP A 81 -4.52 -23.49 -26.48
CA ASP A 81 -5.31 -24.74 -26.48
C ASP A 81 -4.51 -25.98 -26.04
N TRP A 82 -3.22 -26.03 -26.38
CA TRP A 82 -2.31 -27.13 -26.00
C TRP A 82 -2.10 -27.27 -24.48
N LEU A 83 -2.31 -26.19 -23.71
CA LEU A 83 -2.24 -26.24 -22.25
C LEU A 83 -3.32 -27.18 -21.67
N ALA A 84 -4.45 -27.35 -22.34
CA ALA A 84 -5.51 -28.27 -21.90
C ALA A 84 -5.08 -29.75 -21.97
N CYS A 85 -4.02 -30.07 -22.72
CA CYS A 85 -3.45 -31.42 -22.79
C CYS A 85 -2.44 -31.71 -21.65
N LEU A 86 -2.16 -30.74 -20.78
CA LEU A 86 -1.13 -30.81 -19.76
C LEU A 86 -1.69 -30.63 -18.35
N THR A 87 -0.94 -31.10 -17.36
CA THR A 87 -1.18 -30.74 -15.95
C THR A 87 -0.45 -29.44 -15.65
N ASN A 88 -1.20 -28.35 -15.48
CA ASN A 88 -0.64 -27.02 -15.33
C ASN A 88 -0.44 -26.64 -13.85
N CYS A 89 0.77 -26.21 -13.52
CA CYS A 89 1.14 -25.68 -12.20
C CYS A 89 1.70 -24.27 -12.35
N ILE A 90 1.18 -23.32 -11.58
CA ILE A 90 1.56 -21.91 -11.62
C ILE A 90 2.43 -21.61 -10.41
N LEU A 91 3.71 -21.31 -10.65
CA LEU A 91 4.63 -20.85 -9.61
C LEU A 91 4.58 -19.32 -9.54
N ILE A 92 4.17 -18.80 -8.38
CA ILE A 92 4.14 -17.36 -8.11
C ILE A 92 5.23 -16.98 -7.11
N ARG A 93 5.58 -15.69 -7.12
CA ARG A 93 6.48 -15.08 -6.16
C ARG A 93 5.94 -13.70 -5.83
N GLU A 94 6.15 -13.27 -4.59
CA GLU A 94 5.81 -11.93 -4.15
C GLU A 94 6.43 -10.87 -5.10
N PRO A 95 5.62 -9.95 -5.67
CA PRO A 95 6.08 -9.02 -6.71
C PRO A 95 7.29 -8.17 -6.34
N ALA A 96 7.39 -7.63 -5.12
CA ALA A 96 8.54 -6.82 -4.73
C ALA A 96 9.84 -7.65 -4.70
N ALA A 97 9.77 -8.89 -4.23
CA ALA A 97 10.89 -9.82 -4.26
C ALA A 97 11.30 -10.23 -5.69
N MET A 98 10.34 -10.29 -6.62
CA MET A 98 10.59 -10.56 -8.03
C MET A 98 11.31 -9.38 -8.70
N ILE A 99 10.77 -8.16 -8.55
CA ILE A 99 11.34 -6.91 -9.08
C ILE A 99 12.78 -6.72 -8.59
N THR A 100 13.02 -6.89 -7.29
CA THR A 100 14.36 -6.74 -6.68
C THR A 100 15.40 -7.70 -7.27
N SER A 101 14.97 -8.90 -7.69
CA SER A 101 15.85 -9.89 -8.32
C SER A 101 16.08 -9.57 -9.79
N PHE A 102 15.05 -9.06 -10.47
CA PHE A 102 15.04 -8.85 -11.92
C PHE A 102 15.79 -7.57 -12.32
N ILE A 103 15.71 -6.51 -11.50
CA ILE A 103 16.47 -5.25 -11.69
C ILE A 103 17.99 -5.48 -11.75
N LYS A 104 18.50 -6.57 -11.16
CA LYS A 104 19.92 -6.92 -11.23
C LYS A 104 20.38 -7.30 -12.63
N VAL A 105 19.47 -7.66 -13.52
CA VAL A 105 19.78 -8.11 -14.89
C VAL A 105 19.16 -7.19 -15.94
N ILE A 106 17.96 -6.66 -15.71
CA ILE A 106 17.27 -5.72 -16.60
C ILE A 106 16.99 -4.44 -15.81
N GLU A 107 17.59 -3.32 -16.22
CA GLU A 107 17.65 -2.08 -15.42
C GLU A 107 16.27 -1.46 -15.11
N ASN A 108 15.31 -1.57 -16.02
CA ASN A 108 13.97 -0.97 -15.88
C ASN A 108 12.85 -1.94 -16.32
N PRO A 109 12.52 -2.97 -15.53
CA PRO A 109 11.55 -3.97 -15.94
C PRO A 109 10.11 -3.45 -15.85
N THR A 110 9.32 -3.75 -16.87
CA THR A 110 7.87 -3.52 -16.92
C THR A 110 7.11 -4.70 -16.31
N PRO A 111 5.83 -4.53 -15.89
CA PRO A 111 4.99 -5.65 -15.46
C PRO A 111 4.92 -6.80 -16.47
N GLU A 112 4.95 -6.48 -17.77
CA GLU A 112 4.96 -7.42 -18.88
C GLU A 112 6.25 -8.24 -18.91
N ASP A 113 7.41 -7.64 -18.59
CA ASP A 113 8.71 -8.34 -18.52
C ASP A 113 8.75 -9.31 -17.34
N LEU A 114 8.05 -8.98 -16.25
CA LEU A 114 7.92 -9.86 -15.08
C LEU A 114 6.99 -11.06 -15.34
N GLY A 115 6.16 -11.01 -16.39
CA GLY A 115 5.23 -12.07 -16.75
C GLY A 115 3.98 -12.15 -15.86
N LEU A 116 3.75 -11.19 -14.96
CA LEU A 116 2.61 -11.23 -14.01
C LEU A 116 1.25 -11.12 -14.71
N PRO A 117 1.02 -10.18 -15.65
CA PRO A 117 -0.23 -10.15 -16.42
C PRO A 117 -0.46 -11.44 -17.22
N GLN A 118 0.62 -12.01 -17.77
CA GLN A 118 0.57 -13.23 -18.56
C GLN A 118 0.24 -14.45 -17.68
N LEU A 119 0.77 -14.53 -16.45
CA LEU A 119 0.40 -15.56 -15.48
C LEU A 119 -1.09 -15.53 -15.15
N LEU A 120 -1.66 -14.33 -14.93
CA LEU A 120 -3.09 -14.17 -14.65
C LEU A 120 -3.93 -14.62 -15.85
N ARG A 121 -3.59 -14.17 -17.06
CA ARG A 121 -4.26 -14.60 -18.30
C ARG A 121 -4.22 -16.12 -18.47
N ILE A 122 -3.08 -16.75 -18.22
CA ILE A 122 -2.93 -18.21 -18.31
C ILE A 122 -3.80 -18.90 -17.24
N PHE A 123 -3.81 -18.41 -16.00
CA PHE A 123 -4.65 -18.94 -14.92
C PHE A 123 -6.13 -18.90 -15.28
N GLU A 124 -6.63 -17.74 -15.71
CA GLU A 124 -8.03 -17.53 -16.09
C GLU A 124 -8.41 -18.37 -17.30
N TRP A 125 -7.51 -18.49 -18.28
CA TRP A 125 -7.73 -19.34 -19.45
C TRP A 125 -7.86 -20.81 -19.05
N ILE A 126 -6.93 -21.35 -18.26
CA ILE A 126 -6.98 -22.75 -17.79
C ILE A 126 -8.26 -22.99 -16.99
N GLN A 127 -8.63 -22.08 -16.09
CA GLN A 127 -9.84 -22.21 -15.27
C GLN A 127 -11.13 -22.23 -16.12
N SER A 128 -11.17 -21.46 -17.21
CA SER A 128 -12.36 -21.35 -18.07
C SER A 128 -12.45 -22.42 -19.16
N HIS A 129 -11.32 -22.99 -19.58
CA HIS A 129 -11.25 -23.94 -20.70
C HIS A 129 -10.93 -25.37 -20.27
N THR A 130 -10.58 -25.58 -19.00
CA THR A 130 -10.40 -26.91 -18.41
C THR A 130 -11.35 -27.09 -17.22
N ASN A 131 -11.80 -28.32 -16.97
CA ASN A 131 -12.59 -28.65 -15.77
C ASN A 131 -11.73 -28.74 -14.50
N SER A 132 -10.58 -28.04 -14.45
CA SER A 132 -9.61 -28.13 -13.38
C SER A 132 -9.16 -26.75 -12.93
N LEU A 133 -9.04 -26.56 -11.62
CA LEU A 133 -8.38 -25.38 -11.06
C LEU A 133 -6.87 -25.61 -11.10
N PRO A 134 -6.08 -24.78 -11.81
CA PRO A 134 -4.63 -24.96 -11.84
C PRO A 134 -4.03 -24.80 -10.45
N ILE A 135 -3.02 -25.62 -10.15
CA ILE A 135 -2.34 -25.57 -8.85
C ILE A 135 -1.49 -24.31 -8.80
N VAL A 136 -1.63 -23.52 -7.75
CA VAL A 136 -0.79 -22.32 -7.51
C VAL A 136 0.17 -22.61 -6.36
N LEU A 137 1.46 -22.41 -6.60
CA LEU A 137 2.56 -22.62 -5.65
C LEU A 137 3.23 -21.28 -5.37
N ASP A 138 3.38 -20.90 -4.10
CA ASP A 138 4.25 -19.78 -3.74
C ASP A 138 5.70 -20.27 -3.60
N SER A 139 6.62 -19.62 -4.32
CA SER A 139 8.06 -19.86 -4.20
C SER A 139 8.57 -19.77 -2.76
N LYS A 140 7.95 -18.94 -1.90
CA LYS A 140 8.30 -18.83 -0.47
C LYS A 140 8.01 -20.13 0.27
N ASP A 141 6.90 -20.80 -0.02
CA ASP A 141 6.54 -22.06 0.63
C ASP A 141 7.49 -23.18 0.20
N VAL A 142 7.87 -23.21 -1.08
CA VAL A 142 8.88 -24.13 -1.62
C VAL A 142 10.23 -23.94 -0.92
N LEU A 143 10.64 -22.70 -0.65
CA LEU A 143 11.92 -22.41 0.02
C LEU A 143 11.87 -22.62 1.54
N THR A 144 10.70 -22.49 2.17
CA THR A 144 10.54 -22.60 3.63
C THR A 144 10.42 -24.05 4.08
N ASP A 145 9.66 -24.86 3.34
CA ASP A 145 9.45 -26.28 3.63
C ASP A 145 9.35 -27.05 2.29
N PRO A 146 10.50 -27.30 1.62
CA PRO A 146 10.51 -27.91 0.29
C PRO A 146 9.93 -29.31 0.29
N ALA A 147 10.21 -30.12 1.32
CA ALA A 147 9.71 -31.49 1.43
C ALA A 147 8.19 -31.53 1.47
N LYS A 148 7.58 -30.75 2.38
CA LYS A 148 6.13 -30.71 2.50
C LYS A 148 5.46 -30.14 1.25
N THR A 149 6.00 -29.05 0.72
CA THR A 149 5.40 -28.34 -0.43
C THR A 149 5.47 -29.19 -1.69
N LEU A 150 6.62 -29.81 -1.98
CA LEU A 150 6.79 -30.70 -3.13
C LEU A 150 6.02 -32.01 -2.97
N ASN A 151 5.94 -32.58 -1.78
CA ASN A 151 5.09 -33.75 -1.52
C ASN A 151 3.62 -33.42 -1.80
N THR A 152 3.13 -32.29 -1.29
CA THR A 152 1.76 -31.82 -1.53
C THR A 152 1.48 -31.58 -3.01
N LEU A 153 2.46 -31.02 -3.74
CA LEU A 153 2.37 -30.86 -5.20
C LEU A 153 2.25 -32.21 -5.90
N CYS A 154 3.15 -33.13 -5.59
CA CYS A 154 3.20 -34.50 -6.14
C CYS A 154 1.85 -35.22 -5.93
N ASP A 155 1.32 -35.19 -4.70
CA ASP A 155 0.02 -35.77 -4.35
C ASP A 155 -1.12 -35.17 -5.20
N ARG A 156 -1.11 -33.85 -5.43
CA ARG A 156 -2.15 -33.14 -6.19
C ARG A 156 -2.11 -33.43 -7.69
N ILE A 157 -0.93 -33.67 -8.26
CA ILE A 157 -0.76 -33.98 -9.69
C ILE A 157 -0.74 -35.49 -9.97
N GLY A 158 -0.86 -36.33 -8.94
CA GLY A 158 -0.88 -37.78 -9.09
C GLY A 158 0.49 -38.41 -9.39
N VAL A 159 1.57 -37.77 -8.95
CA VAL A 159 2.95 -38.28 -9.09
C VAL A 159 3.48 -38.67 -7.71
N PRO A 160 4.16 -39.82 -7.53
CA PRO A 160 4.80 -40.14 -6.25
C PRO A 160 5.91 -39.15 -5.91
N PHE A 161 5.92 -38.65 -4.68
CA PHE A 161 7.04 -37.85 -4.18
C PHE A 161 8.33 -38.70 -4.14
N ASP A 162 9.45 -38.10 -4.50
CA ASP A 162 10.78 -38.73 -4.52
C ASP A 162 11.75 -37.84 -3.75
N ASP A 163 12.43 -38.39 -2.74
CA ASP A 163 13.34 -37.64 -1.88
C ASP A 163 14.52 -37.01 -2.65
N SER A 164 14.90 -37.56 -3.82
CA SER A 164 15.90 -36.97 -4.71
C SER A 164 15.52 -35.55 -5.15
N MET A 165 14.24 -35.19 -5.11
CA MET A 165 13.75 -33.86 -5.44
C MET A 165 14.27 -32.75 -4.51
N LEU A 166 14.87 -33.10 -3.37
CA LEU A 166 15.33 -32.16 -2.34
C LEU A 166 16.82 -31.82 -2.42
N ALA A 167 17.62 -32.62 -3.12
CA ALA A 167 19.07 -32.46 -3.19
C ALA A 167 19.64 -32.80 -4.57
N TRP A 168 20.66 -32.06 -5.00
CA TRP A 168 21.32 -32.27 -6.29
C TRP A 168 22.78 -31.81 -6.26
N GLU A 169 23.59 -32.32 -7.18
CA GLU A 169 24.96 -31.84 -7.37
C GLU A 169 24.97 -30.40 -7.95
N PRO A 170 25.92 -29.55 -7.52
CA PRO A 170 26.10 -28.23 -8.09
C PRO A 170 26.69 -28.33 -9.51
N GLY A 171 26.45 -27.30 -10.32
CA GLY A 171 26.99 -27.15 -11.68
C GLY A 171 25.94 -27.10 -12.79
N PRO A 172 26.41 -26.94 -14.04
CA PRO A 172 25.57 -26.99 -15.24
C PRO A 172 25.03 -28.39 -15.49
N ARG A 173 23.88 -28.47 -16.15
CA ARG A 173 23.23 -29.72 -16.55
C ARG A 173 22.97 -29.77 -18.05
N PRO A 174 22.89 -30.96 -18.67
CA PRO A 174 22.61 -31.09 -20.10
C PRO A 174 21.28 -30.45 -20.53
N GLU A 175 20.29 -30.41 -19.64
CA GLU A 175 18.98 -29.80 -19.88
C GLU A 175 18.96 -28.27 -19.76
N ASP A 176 20.05 -27.64 -19.31
CA ASP A 176 20.14 -26.19 -19.21
C ASP A 176 20.21 -25.56 -20.62
N GLY A 177 19.39 -24.54 -20.87
CA GLY A 177 19.42 -23.84 -22.15
C GLY A 177 20.73 -23.08 -22.40
N VAL A 178 20.98 -22.71 -23.66
CA VAL A 178 22.19 -21.96 -24.06
C VAL A 178 22.35 -20.61 -23.33
N TRP A 179 21.26 -20.08 -22.78
CA TRP A 179 21.22 -18.87 -21.96
C TRP A 179 21.67 -19.09 -20.51
N ALA A 180 21.70 -20.32 -20.02
CA ALA A 180 21.94 -20.63 -18.61
C ALA A 180 23.22 -20.01 -18.02
N PRO A 181 24.37 -19.92 -18.72
CA PRO A 181 25.56 -19.23 -18.19
C PRO A 181 25.31 -17.76 -17.77
N HIS A 182 24.31 -17.10 -18.35
CA HIS A 182 23.95 -15.71 -18.03
C HIS A 182 22.94 -15.60 -16.88
N TRP A 183 22.10 -16.62 -16.67
CA TRP A 183 20.97 -16.55 -15.72
C TRP A 183 21.13 -17.46 -14.50
N TYR A 184 21.90 -18.54 -14.59
CA TYR A 184 21.93 -19.64 -13.61
C TYR A 184 23.16 -19.66 -12.70
N ALA A 185 23.90 -18.56 -12.58
CA ALA A 185 25.07 -18.47 -11.70
C ALA A 185 24.77 -18.95 -10.25
N THR A 186 23.66 -18.51 -9.66
CA THR A 186 23.23 -18.93 -8.31
C THR A 186 22.71 -20.38 -8.30
N VAL A 187 22.04 -20.80 -9.37
CA VAL A 187 21.50 -22.17 -9.49
C VAL A 187 22.63 -23.19 -9.57
N TYR A 188 23.73 -22.87 -10.27
CA TYR A 188 24.91 -23.73 -10.36
C TYR A 188 25.61 -23.94 -9.02
N GLN A 189 25.43 -23.04 -8.05
CA GLN A 189 25.99 -23.20 -6.71
C GLN A 189 25.05 -23.94 -5.75
N SER A 190 23.80 -24.15 -6.15
CA SER A 190 22.79 -24.77 -5.29
C SER A 190 22.96 -26.28 -5.22
N THR A 191 22.70 -26.84 -4.04
CA THR A 191 22.67 -28.30 -3.79
C THR A 191 21.31 -28.77 -3.28
N GLY A 192 20.31 -27.87 -3.24
CA GLY A 192 18.97 -28.07 -2.69
C GLY A 192 18.20 -26.74 -2.61
N MET A 193 17.03 -26.74 -1.95
CA MET A 193 16.13 -25.58 -1.87
C MET A 193 16.38 -24.63 -0.67
N ASN A 194 17.31 -24.95 0.24
CA ASN A 194 17.52 -24.16 1.46
C ASN A 194 18.27 -22.85 1.20
N ARG A 195 17.88 -21.77 1.90
CA ARG A 195 18.64 -20.51 1.95
C ARG A 195 19.92 -20.68 2.78
N SER A 196 21.02 -20.12 2.28
CA SER A 196 22.29 -20.02 3.01
C SER A 196 22.10 -19.26 4.35
N PRO A 197 22.87 -19.56 5.43
CA PRO A 197 22.53 -19.17 6.82
C PRO A 197 22.66 -17.68 7.20
N ILE A 198 22.73 -16.75 6.25
CA ILE A 198 23.08 -15.34 6.56
C ILE A 198 21.87 -14.53 7.09
N ASP A 199 20.63 -15.01 6.95
CA ASP A 199 19.41 -14.19 7.24
C ASP A 199 18.52 -14.69 8.39
N SER A 200 18.92 -15.68 9.20
CA SER A 200 18.04 -16.29 10.22
C SER A 200 18.12 -15.62 11.60
N GLY A 201 17.73 -14.34 11.66
CA GLY A 201 17.81 -13.54 12.89
C GLY A 201 16.51 -12.88 13.33
N ALA A 202 15.34 -13.53 13.27
CA ALA A 202 14.24 -13.32 14.23
C ALA A 202 12.97 -14.13 13.89
N SER A 203 12.31 -14.59 14.96
CA SER A 203 10.90 -15.02 15.05
C SER A 203 10.61 -16.52 14.96
N SER A 204 10.79 -17.19 16.10
CA SER A 204 9.93 -18.31 16.48
C SER A 204 9.04 -17.88 17.65
N LYS A 205 7.75 -17.71 17.39
CA LYS A 205 6.60 -18.05 18.25
C LYS A 205 5.37 -17.25 17.81
N ILE A 206 4.41 -17.93 17.18
CA ILE A 206 3.02 -18.07 17.62
C ILE A 206 2.29 -18.83 16.49
N ALA A 207 1.94 -20.08 16.77
CA ALA A 207 0.99 -20.85 15.99
C ALA A 207 -0.23 -21.08 16.87
N LYS A 208 -1.36 -20.46 16.52
CA LYS A 208 -2.69 -21.01 16.82
C LYS A 208 -3.61 -20.72 15.63
N ARG A 209 -4.05 -21.82 15.00
CA ARG A 209 -5.07 -21.89 13.96
C ARG A 209 -6.40 -21.30 14.46
N SER A 210 -7.03 -20.48 13.64
CA SER A 210 -8.49 -20.43 13.53
C SER A 210 -8.87 -20.60 12.05
N THR A 211 -9.77 -21.53 11.81
CA THR A 211 -10.48 -21.77 10.55
C THR A 211 -11.30 -20.54 10.16
N ILE A 212 -11.09 -20.00 8.96
CA ILE A 212 -11.99 -19.02 8.35
C ILE A 212 -12.49 -19.60 7.02
N ASN A 213 -13.81 -19.67 6.91
CA ASN A 213 -14.56 -20.03 5.71
C ASN A 213 -14.25 -19.05 4.57
N SER A 214 -14.01 -19.62 3.39
CA SER A 214 -13.86 -18.90 2.12
C SER A 214 -15.13 -18.13 1.77
N HIS A 215 -15.08 -16.80 1.81
CA HIS A 215 -16.02 -15.92 1.12
C HIS A 215 -15.23 -14.89 0.31
N ASN A 216 -15.53 -14.85 -1.00
CA ASN A 216 -15.20 -13.82 -2.00
C ASN A 216 -14.22 -12.72 -1.56
N THR A 217 -12.95 -12.86 -1.94
CA THR A 217 -12.04 -11.71 -2.06
C THR A 217 -11.92 -11.36 -3.53
N SER A 218 -12.68 -10.35 -3.96
CA SER A 218 -12.33 -9.61 -5.17
C SER A 218 -10.95 -8.99 -4.94
N SER A 219 -10.01 -9.29 -5.82
CA SER A 219 -8.68 -8.69 -5.81
C SER A 219 -8.80 -7.21 -6.19
N ARG A 220 -9.05 -6.35 -5.21
CA ARG A 220 -8.76 -4.92 -5.36
C ARG A 220 -7.24 -4.80 -5.47
N GLU A 221 -6.74 -4.42 -6.65
CA GLU A 221 -5.37 -3.92 -6.82
C GLU A 221 -5.05 -2.98 -5.66
N HIS A 222 -3.88 -3.10 -5.03
CA HIS A 222 -3.42 -2.14 -4.02
C HIS A 222 -3.10 -0.81 -4.71
N HIS A 223 -4.15 -0.06 -5.05
CA HIS A 223 -4.06 1.25 -5.64
C HIS A 223 -3.55 2.22 -4.59
N MET A 224 -2.29 2.67 -4.71
CA MET A 224 -1.83 3.78 -3.88
C MET A 224 -2.65 5.03 -4.23
N LEU A 225 -3.57 5.40 -3.33
CA LEU A 225 -4.44 6.57 -3.49
C LEU A 225 -3.64 7.88 -3.56
N GLN A 226 -2.45 7.91 -2.94
CA GLN A 226 -1.55 9.06 -2.99
C GLN A 226 -0.48 8.87 -4.08
N LYS A 227 -0.62 9.61 -5.18
CA LYS A 227 0.33 9.61 -6.30
C LYS A 227 1.22 10.86 -6.26
N PHE A 228 2.45 10.73 -6.74
CA PHE A 228 3.32 11.88 -6.96
C PHE A 228 2.72 12.81 -8.01
N ASN A 229 2.86 14.12 -7.80
CA ASN A 229 2.39 15.15 -8.71
C ASN A 229 3.60 15.84 -9.33
N GLU A 230 3.72 15.81 -10.66
CA GLU A 230 4.86 16.40 -11.38
C GLU A 230 5.06 17.89 -11.10
N LYS A 231 3.99 18.63 -10.77
CA LYS A 231 4.11 20.04 -10.35
C LYS A 231 4.90 20.23 -9.06
N ASN A 232 5.11 19.14 -8.30
CA ASN A 232 5.87 19.14 -7.06
C ASN A 232 7.35 18.80 -7.27
N LYS A 233 7.84 18.68 -8.51
CA LYS A 233 9.23 18.30 -8.79
C LYS A 233 10.23 19.33 -8.28
N ASP A 234 9.97 20.61 -8.51
CA ASP A 234 10.93 21.68 -8.24
C ASP A 234 10.50 22.61 -7.08
N LEU A 235 9.82 22.04 -6.08
CA LEU A 235 9.30 22.83 -4.96
C LEU A 235 10.40 23.46 -4.11
N LEU A 236 10.16 24.70 -3.68
CA LEU A 236 10.93 25.40 -2.68
C LEU A 236 10.28 25.22 -1.30
N ILE A 237 10.96 24.52 -0.41
CA ILE A 237 10.58 24.32 0.99
C ILE A 237 11.14 25.46 1.83
N ASN A 238 10.33 26.04 2.70
CA ASN A 238 10.77 27.10 3.61
C ASN A 238 11.18 26.51 4.97
N ILE A 239 12.45 26.67 5.34
CA ILE A 239 12.99 26.27 6.65
C ILE A 239 13.60 27.51 7.31
N ASN A 240 13.01 27.97 8.42
CA ASN A 240 13.42 29.20 9.13
C ASN A 240 13.55 30.43 8.21
N GLY A 241 12.63 30.58 7.25
CA GLY A 241 12.64 31.68 6.30
C GLY A 241 13.55 31.48 5.08
N LYS A 242 14.37 30.43 5.03
CA LYS A 242 15.19 30.10 3.88
C LYS A 242 14.43 29.16 2.94
N LEU A 243 14.31 29.56 1.68
CA LEU A 243 13.71 28.75 0.61
C LEU A 243 14.77 27.83 0.01
N ILE A 244 14.51 26.53 0.02
CA ILE A 244 15.46 25.48 -0.38
C ILE A 244 14.74 24.50 -1.31
N HIS A 245 15.37 24.13 -2.42
CA HIS A 245 14.84 23.10 -3.30
C HIS A 245 14.58 21.79 -2.54
N ARG A 246 13.46 21.11 -2.80
CA ARG A 246 13.01 19.93 -2.05
C ARG A 246 14.06 18.82 -1.92
N ASP A 247 14.87 18.61 -2.95
CA ASP A 247 15.94 17.59 -2.96
C ASP A 247 17.13 17.93 -2.05
N HIS A 248 17.22 19.18 -1.60
CA HIS A 248 18.26 19.68 -0.70
C HIS A 248 17.71 20.13 0.66
N ALA A 249 16.38 20.17 0.81
CA ALA A 249 15.74 20.59 2.04
C ALA A 249 15.92 19.52 3.13
N GLY A 250 16.44 19.93 4.28
CA GLY A 250 16.68 19.04 5.41
C GLY A 250 16.96 19.81 6.69
N ILE A 251 16.84 19.12 7.81
CA ILE A 251 17.19 19.62 9.14
C ILE A 251 18.34 18.82 9.74
N SER A 252 19.00 19.39 10.74
CA SER A 252 20.11 18.74 11.43
C SER A 252 19.68 17.42 12.11
N PRO A 253 20.51 16.37 12.13
CA PRO A 253 20.31 15.22 13.02
C PRO A 253 20.29 15.59 14.51
N PHE A 254 20.75 16.79 14.86
CA PHE A 254 20.63 17.35 16.21
C PHE A 254 19.31 18.07 16.49
N ASP A 255 18.42 18.18 15.49
CA ASP A 255 17.07 18.69 15.71
C ASP A 255 16.24 17.73 16.56
N SER A 256 15.47 18.26 17.51
CA SER A 256 14.65 17.44 18.40
C SER A 256 13.60 16.61 17.68
N LEU A 257 13.19 17.03 16.48
CA LEU A 257 12.27 16.25 15.66
C LEU A 257 12.89 14.91 15.24
N VAL A 258 14.18 14.90 14.88
CA VAL A 258 14.89 13.70 14.41
C VAL A 258 15.14 12.71 15.55
N GLN A 259 15.52 13.21 16.73
CA GLN A 259 15.92 12.34 17.84
C GLN A 259 14.75 11.79 18.65
N GLY A 260 13.63 12.51 18.72
CA GLY A 260 12.52 12.12 19.60
C GLY A 260 11.14 12.65 19.20
N GLY A 261 10.98 13.16 17.98
CA GLY A 261 9.69 13.65 17.51
C GLY A 261 9.14 14.86 18.28
N ASP A 262 9.98 15.61 19.01
CA ASP A 262 9.58 16.78 19.80
C ASP A 262 9.31 17.99 18.90
N GLY A 263 8.08 18.00 18.40
CA GLY A 263 7.52 19.03 17.54
C GLY A 263 6.01 18.91 17.40
N VAL A 264 5.42 20.00 16.93
CA VAL A 264 3.99 20.10 16.61
C VAL A 264 3.82 20.44 15.14
N TRP A 265 2.67 20.12 14.56
CA TRP A 265 2.40 20.39 13.16
C TRP A 265 0.95 20.70 12.88
N GLU A 266 0.66 21.31 11.74
CA GLU A 266 -0.68 21.49 11.21
C GLU A 266 -0.73 21.19 9.71
N GLY A 267 -1.92 20.78 9.27
CA GLY A 267 -2.26 20.65 7.84
C GLY A 267 -3.20 21.78 7.45
N LEU A 268 -2.83 22.56 6.44
CA LEU A 268 -3.62 23.67 5.91
C LEU A 268 -4.00 23.41 4.45
N ARG A 269 -5.07 24.04 4.00
CA ARG A 269 -5.61 23.89 2.66
C ARG A 269 -5.81 25.24 2.01
N VAL A 270 -5.26 25.43 0.81
CA VAL A 270 -5.43 26.66 0.03
C VAL A 270 -6.51 26.43 -1.02
N TYR A 271 -7.52 27.28 -1.01
CA TYR A 271 -8.58 27.38 -2.01
C TYR A 271 -8.62 28.80 -2.57
N ASN A 272 -8.36 28.97 -3.87
CA ASN A 272 -8.44 30.26 -4.56
C ASN A 272 -7.79 31.44 -3.79
N GLY A 273 -6.56 31.23 -3.32
CA GLY A 273 -5.74 32.23 -2.62
C GLY A 273 -6.06 32.39 -1.13
N LYS A 274 -7.02 31.63 -0.60
CA LYS A 274 -7.43 31.67 0.82
C LYS A 274 -7.07 30.38 1.53
N ILE A 275 -6.72 30.46 2.81
CA ILE A 275 -6.61 29.28 3.67
C ILE A 275 -7.87 29.15 4.53
N PHE A 276 -8.58 28.04 4.36
CA PHE A 276 -9.77 27.71 5.15
C PHE A 276 -9.38 27.44 6.62
N LYS A 277 -10.08 28.07 7.56
CA LYS A 277 -9.88 27.93 9.02
C LYS A 277 -8.43 28.18 9.49
N LEU A 278 -7.72 29.11 8.84
CA LEU A 278 -6.31 29.38 9.12
C LEU A 278 -6.06 29.72 10.60
N ASP A 279 -6.89 30.59 11.17
CA ASP A 279 -6.68 31.08 12.52
C ASP A 279 -6.87 29.96 13.55
N GLU A 280 -7.87 29.10 13.35
CA GLU A 280 -8.13 27.93 14.18
C GLU A 280 -6.96 26.94 14.15
N HIS A 281 -6.40 26.67 12.96
CA HIS A 281 -5.22 25.83 12.80
C HIS A 281 -4.00 26.43 13.52
N LEU A 282 -3.68 27.70 13.29
CA LEU A 282 -2.52 28.33 13.92
C LEU A 282 -2.67 28.43 15.44
N GLN A 283 -3.88 28.67 15.94
CA GLN A 283 -4.14 28.64 17.38
C GLN A 283 -3.91 27.25 17.96
N ARG A 284 -4.31 26.17 17.27
CA ARG A 284 -4.08 24.80 17.73
C ARG A 284 -2.59 24.42 17.73
N LEU A 285 -1.84 24.86 16.71
CA LEU A 285 -0.37 24.73 16.69
C LEU A 285 0.25 25.39 17.92
N GLN A 286 -0.14 26.64 18.22
CA GLN A 286 0.39 27.41 19.35
C GLN A 286 -0.01 26.82 20.71
N ARG A 287 -1.26 26.34 20.87
CA ARG A 287 -1.71 25.63 22.08
C ARG A 287 -0.91 24.34 22.28
N SER A 288 -0.67 23.57 21.22
CA SER A 288 0.12 22.34 21.26
C SER A 288 1.58 22.64 21.65
N ALA A 289 2.20 23.65 21.05
CA ALA A 289 3.55 24.09 21.41
C ALA A 289 3.63 24.57 22.87
N LYS A 290 2.60 25.28 23.35
CA LYS A 290 2.49 25.68 24.75
C LYS A 290 2.38 24.49 25.70
N ALA A 291 1.58 23.47 25.35
CA ALA A 291 1.45 22.24 26.13
C ALA A 291 2.79 21.50 26.26
N LEU A 292 3.60 21.52 25.19
CA LEU A 292 4.96 20.99 25.21
C LEU A 292 6.00 21.94 25.83
N ALA A 293 5.59 23.08 26.41
CA ALA A 293 6.46 24.07 27.05
C ALA A 293 7.53 24.71 26.13
N PHE A 294 7.18 25.04 24.89
CA PHE A 294 8.05 25.81 24.01
C PHE A 294 8.33 27.19 24.64
N THR A 295 9.62 27.54 24.77
CA THR A 295 10.04 28.83 25.36
C THR A 295 9.80 30.00 24.42
N GLN A 296 9.82 29.74 23.12
CA GLN A 296 9.51 30.68 22.05
C GLN A 296 8.51 30.02 21.11
N ILE A 297 7.39 30.71 20.86
CA ILE A 297 6.34 30.26 19.96
C ILE A 297 6.11 31.42 18.97
N PRO A 298 6.30 31.20 17.66
CA PRO A 298 6.05 32.25 16.67
C PRO A 298 4.62 32.78 16.78
N THR A 299 4.50 34.09 16.63
CA THR A 299 3.21 34.77 16.56
C THR A 299 2.44 34.36 15.31
N ARG A 300 1.14 34.62 15.32
CA ARG A 300 0.28 34.38 14.16
C ARG A 300 0.85 35.05 12.90
N ASP A 301 1.24 36.32 13.00
CA ASP A 301 1.65 37.10 11.83
C ASP A 301 2.99 36.60 11.26
N GLU A 302 3.94 36.20 12.11
CA GLU A 302 5.18 35.54 11.67
C GLU A 302 4.90 34.23 10.93
N LEU A 303 3.99 33.40 11.45
CA LEU A 303 3.60 32.13 10.79
C LEU A 303 2.95 32.40 9.43
N VAL A 304 2.02 33.37 9.37
CA VAL A 304 1.35 33.76 8.12
C VAL A 304 2.34 34.31 7.11
N GLU A 305 3.30 35.15 7.54
CA GLU A 305 4.35 35.67 6.66
C GLU A 305 5.16 34.53 6.02
N GLN A 306 5.57 33.53 6.79
CA GLN A 306 6.32 32.39 6.25
C GLN A 306 5.48 31.52 5.31
N ILE A 307 4.18 31.35 5.60
CA ILE A 307 3.23 30.69 4.69
C ILE A 307 3.16 31.45 3.36
N LYS A 308 2.90 32.76 3.41
CA LYS A 308 2.81 33.63 2.22
C LYS A 308 4.08 33.58 1.38
N LYS A 309 5.24 33.70 2.03
CA LYS A 309 6.55 33.60 1.39
C LYS A 309 6.73 32.27 0.64
N THR A 310 6.30 31.17 1.24
CA THR A 310 6.40 29.83 0.64
C THR A 310 5.48 29.67 -0.56
N LEU A 311 4.22 30.13 -0.44
CA LEU A 311 3.25 30.06 -1.54
C LEU A 311 3.66 30.93 -2.73
N ALA A 312 4.10 32.16 -2.47
CA ALA A 312 4.57 33.08 -3.51
C ALA A 312 5.79 32.52 -4.25
N ALA A 313 6.76 31.93 -3.53
CA ALA A 313 7.95 31.34 -4.13
C ALA A 313 7.65 30.16 -5.07
N ASN A 314 6.53 29.46 -4.85
CA ASN A 314 6.09 28.32 -5.65
C ASN A 314 4.95 28.65 -6.63
N ASN A 315 4.55 29.93 -6.76
CA ASN A 315 3.40 30.37 -7.58
C ASN A 315 2.10 29.60 -7.26
N MET A 316 1.86 29.32 -5.97
CA MET A 316 0.76 28.50 -5.50
C MET A 316 -0.42 29.35 -5.06
N THR A 317 -1.57 29.20 -5.74
CA THR A 317 -2.80 29.93 -5.41
C THR A 317 -3.99 29.02 -5.14
N ASP A 318 -4.00 27.77 -5.61
CA ASP A 318 -5.14 26.87 -5.43
C ASP A 318 -4.70 25.40 -5.45
N GLY A 319 -5.54 24.52 -4.87
CA GLY A 319 -5.30 23.07 -4.90
C GLY A 319 -4.04 22.67 -4.15
N VAL A 320 -3.66 23.43 -3.11
CA VAL A 320 -2.41 23.24 -2.36
C VAL A 320 -2.70 22.75 -0.95
N HIS A 321 -1.90 21.81 -0.47
CA HIS A 321 -1.85 21.38 0.91
C HIS A 321 -0.54 21.87 1.53
N ILE A 322 -0.61 22.44 2.72
CA ILE A 322 0.56 22.91 3.45
C ILE A 322 0.70 22.09 4.73
N ARG A 323 1.85 21.46 4.92
CA ARG A 323 2.28 20.95 6.23
C ARG A 323 3.19 22.00 6.86
N ILE A 324 2.71 22.64 7.92
CA ILE A 324 3.54 23.49 8.78
C ILE A 324 3.99 22.67 9.98
N THR A 325 5.28 22.65 10.27
CA THR A 325 5.87 21.91 11.40
C THR A 325 6.75 22.85 12.20
N LEU A 326 6.59 22.84 13.52
CA LEU A 326 7.41 23.57 14.47
C LEU A 326 8.07 22.57 15.41
N SER A 327 9.38 22.34 15.24
CA SER A 327 10.16 21.55 16.19
C SER A 327 10.72 22.44 17.29
N ARG A 328 11.12 21.83 18.41
CA ARG A 328 11.88 22.53 19.47
C ARG A 328 13.18 23.16 18.96
N GLY A 329 13.67 22.67 17.82
CA GLY A 329 14.87 23.12 17.14
C GLY A 329 16.09 22.24 17.39
N THR A 330 17.26 22.79 17.09
CA THR A 330 18.54 22.09 17.20
C THR A 330 19.07 22.09 18.64
N LYS A 331 19.59 20.94 19.06
CA LYS A 331 20.24 20.76 20.36
C LYS A 331 21.75 21.00 20.28
N ILE A 332 22.35 21.47 21.36
CA ILE A 332 23.81 21.57 21.49
C ILE A 332 24.51 20.21 21.61
N THR A 333 23.78 19.17 22.05
CA THR A 333 24.23 17.77 22.13
C THR A 333 23.02 16.84 22.19
N SER A 334 23.21 15.54 21.95
CA SER A 334 22.14 14.56 22.07
C SER A 334 21.70 14.38 23.53
N GLY A 335 20.39 14.25 23.75
CA GLY A 335 19.80 14.09 25.08
C GLY A 335 18.30 14.40 25.08
N MET A 336 17.60 14.01 26.15
CA MET A 336 16.14 14.20 26.26
C MET A 336 15.73 15.51 26.94
N ASP A 337 16.68 16.25 27.51
CA ASP A 337 16.41 17.51 28.20
C ASP A 337 16.13 18.65 27.18
N PRO A 338 14.93 19.25 27.16
CA PRO A 338 14.59 20.29 26.19
C PRO A 338 15.38 21.59 26.39
N ARG A 339 16.09 21.77 27.53
CA ARG A 339 17.00 22.92 27.75
C ARG A 339 18.24 22.86 26.86
N LEU A 340 18.52 21.72 26.23
CA LEU A 340 19.58 21.59 25.24
C LEU A 340 19.24 22.34 23.93
N ASN A 341 17.97 22.68 23.71
CA ASN A 341 17.50 23.47 22.57
C ASN A 341 17.73 24.96 22.80
N GLN A 342 18.92 25.43 22.46
CA GLN A 342 19.31 26.83 22.68
C GLN A 342 19.18 27.69 21.41
N SER A 343 18.99 27.07 20.24
CA SER A 343 18.87 27.77 18.95
C SER A 343 17.48 28.34 18.66
N GLY A 344 16.50 28.11 19.55
CA GLY A 344 15.09 28.40 19.29
C GLY A 344 14.43 27.35 18.40
N PRO A 345 13.10 27.45 18.19
CA PRO A 345 12.34 26.47 17.43
C PRO A 345 12.70 26.52 15.94
N THR A 346 12.58 25.37 15.26
CA THR A 346 12.72 25.31 13.80
C THR A 346 11.34 25.22 13.15
N LEU A 347 11.04 26.20 12.29
CA LEU A 347 9.81 26.29 11.53
C LEU A 347 10.04 25.77 10.11
N ILE A 348 9.24 24.80 9.71
CA ILE A 348 9.23 24.19 8.38
C ILE A 348 7.85 24.44 7.77
N VAL A 349 7.81 25.03 6.57
CA VAL A 349 6.60 25.17 5.76
C VAL A 349 6.81 24.41 4.46
N LEU A 350 6.09 23.31 4.31
CA LEU A 350 6.08 22.47 3.11
C LEU A 350 4.73 22.62 2.43
N ALA A 351 4.71 23.19 1.23
CA ALA A 351 3.50 23.35 0.41
C ALA A 351 3.61 22.48 -0.85
N GLU A 352 2.55 21.72 -1.15
CA GLU A 352 2.49 20.80 -2.29
C GLU A 352 1.17 20.94 -3.04
N HIS A 353 1.20 20.85 -4.38
CA HIS A 353 0.00 20.64 -5.17
C HIS A 353 -0.53 19.22 -4.90
N LYS A 354 -1.69 19.12 -4.26
CA LYS A 354 -2.27 17.84 -3.85
C LYS A 354 -3.78 17.90 -4.01
N PRO A 355 -4.39 17.27 -5.02
CA PRO A 355 -5.86 17.23 -5.09
C PRO A 355 -6.44 16.56 -3.84
N PRO A 356 -7.69 16.86 -3.44
CA PRO A 356 -8.37 16.08 -2.39
C PRO A 356 -8.31 14.58 -2.74
N VAL A 357 -7.78 13.77 -1.81
CA VAL A 357 -7.35 12.39 -2.08
C VAL A 357 -8.54 11.42 -2.27
N TYR A 358 -9.77 11.84 -1.95
CA TYR A 358 -10.93 10.96 -1.86
C TYR A 358 -12.18 11.46 -2.61
N ARG A 359 -12.04 12.40 -3.56
CA ARG A 359 -13.19 12.82 -4.37
C ARG A 359 -13.58 11.69 -5.32
N ASP A 360 -14.77 11.15 -5.09
CA ASP A 360 -15.37 10.09 -5.90
C ASP A 360 -15.50 10.48 -7.37
N ALA A 361 -14.87 9.69 -8.23
CA ALA A 361 -15.39 9.50 -9.57
C ALA A 361 -16.66 8.63 -9.48
N GLU A 362 -17.65 8.89 -10.33
CA GLU A 362 -18.78 7.97 -10.52
C GLU A 362 -18.25 6.55 -10.76
N GLY A 363 -18.68 5.58 -9.94
CA GLY A 363 -18.18 4.21 -9.96
C GLY A 363 -17.15 3.86 -8.86
N SER A 364 -16.76 4.81 -8.00
CA SER A 364 -16.01 4.54 -6.77
C SER A 364 -16.80 3.63 -5.82
N SER A 365 -16.11 2.67 -5.19
CA SER A 365 -16.68 1.80 -4.14
C SER A 365 -16.51 2.35 -2.72
N GLY A 366 -16.03 3.60 -2.61
CA GLY A 366 -15.74 4.25 -1.33
C GLY A 366 -14.52 3.65 -0.64
N LEU A 367 -14.11 4.28 0.45
CA LEU A 367 -13.01 3.77 1.26
C LEU A 367 -13.38 2.43 1.90
N SER A 368 -12.42 1.52 1.92
CA SER A 368 -12.44 0.32 2.75
C SER A 368 -11.59 0.55 3.99
N LEU A 369 -12.13 0.28 5.18
CA LEU A 369 -11.39 0.35 6.44
C LEU A 369 -11.20 -1.05 7.05
N SER A 370 -10.09 -1.23 7.75
CA SER A 370 -9.89 -2.39 8.64
C SER A 370 -9.72 -1.92 10.07
N THR A 371 -10.38 -2.57 11.02
CA THR A 371 -10.18 -2.30 12.44
C THR A 371 -8.78 -2.73 12.86
N SER A 372 -8.00 -1.77 13.33
CA SER A 372 -6.64 -1.99 13.81
C SER A 372 -6.64 -2.71 15.16
N SER A 373 -5.62 -3.52 15.40
CA SER A 373 -5.28 -4.05 16.72
C SER A 373 -4.66 -2.97 17.62
N ILE A 374 -4.03 -1.96 17.01
CA ILE A 374 -3.46 -0.81 17.70
C ILE A 374 -4.59 0.10 18.21
N ARG A 375 -4.56 0.40 19.51
CA ARG A 375 -5.49 1.33 20.16
C ARG A 375 -4.93 2.73 20.16
N ARG A 376 -5.80 3.74 20.09
CA ARG A 376 -5.45 5.16 20.31
C ARG A 376 -5.05 5.41 21.75
N PHE A 377 -4.09 6.32 21.93
CA PHE A 377 -3.62 6.70 23.26
C PHE A 377 -4.62 7.64 23.92
N SER A 378 -4.80 7.45 25.22
CA SER A 378 -5.52 8.39 26.08
C SER A 378 -4.58 9.49 26.61
N PRO A 379 -5.13 10.57 27.18
CA PRO A 379 -4.38 11.68 27.76
C PRO A 379 -3.29 11.31 28.76
N ASP A 380 -3.42 10.18 29.45
CA ASP A 380 -2.45 9.66 30.42
C ASP A 380 -1.19 9.04 29.79
N THR A 381 -1.21 8.73 28.49
CA THR A 381 -0.07 8.16 27.75
C THR A 381 0.58 9.19 26.83
N MET A 382 -0.19 9.70 25.88
CA MET A 382 0.22 10.77 24.96
C MET A 382 -1.05 11.46 24.51
N ASP A 383 -1.30 12.65 25.06
CA ASP A 383 -2.57 13.35 24.88
C ASP A 383 -2.81 13.74 23.41
N PRO A 384 -3.88 13.20 22.78
CA PRO A 384 -4.17 13.46 21.37
C PRO A 384 -4.58 14.92 21.11
N ASN A 385 -4.91 15.72 22.13
CA ASN A 385 -5.15 17.16 21.97
C ASN A 385 -3.86 17.95 21.68
N ILE A 386 -2.69 17.33 21.83
CA ILE A 386 -1.43 17.88 21.32
C ILE A 386 -1.26 17.40 19.89
N HIS A 387 -1.31 18.31 18.92
CA HIS A 387 -1.12 17.96 17.51
C HIS A 387 0.38 17.77 17.18
N HIS A 388 0.96 16.72 17.75
CA HIS A 388 2.40 16.43 17.76
C HIS A 388 2.87 15.59 16.56
N ASN A 389 4.19 15.52 16.35
CA ASN A 389 4.80 14.73 15.27
C ASN A 389 4.97 13.23 15.55
N ASN A 390 4.66 12.74 16.75
CA ASN A 390 4.76 11.32 17.13
C ASN A 390 3.64 10.46 16.54
N LEU A 391 3.68 10.21 15.24
CA LEU A 391 2.61 9.53 14.48
C LEU A 391 2.84 8.01 14.31
N ILE A 392 3.81 7.42 15.01
CA ILE A 392 4.17 6.01 14.80
C ILE A 392 3.01 5.05 15.07
N GLN A 393 2.15 5.35 16.04
CA GLN A 393 0.93 4.61 16.32
C GLN A 393 -0.02 4.57 15.11
N SER A 394 -0.29 5.74 14.51
CA SER A 394 -1.09 5.85 13.29
C SER A 394 -0.46 5.08 12.13
N ILE A 395 0.86 5.14 11.99
CA ILE A 395 1.60 4.44 10.94
C ILE A 395 1.51 2.92 11.14
N MET A 396 1.63 2.42 12.37
CA MET A 396 1.46 1.00 12.68
C MET A 396 0.05 0.51 12.35
N ALA A 397 -0.98 1.28 12.72
CA ALA A 397 -2.36 0.96 12.33
C ALA A 397 -2.53 0.93 10.80
N LYS A 398 -1.92 1.89 10.09
CA LYS A 398 -1.92 1.92 8.62
C LYS A 398 -1.19 0.72 8.01
N ILE A 399 -0.09 0.25 8.62
CA ILE A 399 0.61 -0.96 8.19
C ILE A 399 -0.31 -2.18 8.30
N GLU A 400 -1.07 -2.32 9.38
CA GLU A 400 -2.07 -3.39 9.53
C GLU A 400 -3.14 -3.31 8.44
N ALA A 401 -3.67 -2.12 8.16
CA ALA A 401 -4.67 -1.92 7.11
C ALA A 401 -4.15 -2.26 5.71
N ASN A 402 -2.91 -1.85 5.39
CA ASN A 402 -2.27 -2.23 4.15
C ASN A 402 -2.14 -3.75 4.03
N ALA A 403 -1.74 -4.44 5.11
CA ALA A 403 -1.61 -5.90 5.12
C ALA A 403 -2.96 -6.62 4.96
N SER A 404 -4.07 -6.00 5.34
CA SER A 404 -5.43 -6.52 5.09
C SER A 404 -6.04 -6.06 3.76
N GLY A 405 -5.33 -5.24 2.97
CA GLY A 405 -5.84 -4.68 1.71
C GLY A 405 -6.90 -3.58 1.87
N ALA A 406 -6.98 -2.95 3.04
CA ALA A 406 -7.87 -1.82 3.31
C ALA A 406 -7.20 -0.48 3.01
N ASP A 407 -8.01 0.52 2.64
CA ASP A 407 -7.56 1.87 2.30
C ASP A 407 -7.12 2.68 3.52
N ASP A 408 -7.68 2.42 4.71
CA ASP A 408 -7.24 3.02 5.97
C ASP A 408 -7.59 2.13 7.17
N ALA A 409 -7.12 2.50 8.36
CA ALA A 409 -7.33 1.76 9.59
C ALA A 409 -8.36 2.45 10.49
N LEU A 410 -9.42 1.74 10.88
CA LEU A 410 -10.36 2.15 11.92
C LEU A 410 -9.72 1.88 13.30
N MET A 411 -9.56 2.91 14.13
CA MET A 411 -8.91 2.79 15.43
C MET A 411 -9.90 2.98 16.59
N LEU A 412 -9.67 2.21 17.66
CA LEU A 412 -10.48 2.25 18.89
C LEU A 412 -9.69 2.84 20.06
N ASP A 413 -10.40 3.37 21.04
CA ASP A 413 -9.84 3.70 22.35
C ASP A 413 -9.55 2.44 23.19
N HIS A 414 -8.90 2.61 24.34
CA HIS A 414 -8.55 1.51 25.23
C HIS A 414 -9.77 0.79 25.86
N ARG A 415 -10.96 1.41 25.80
CA ARG A 415 -12.23 0.84 26.29
C ARG A 415 -12.94 0.02 25.21
N GLY A 416 -12.48 0.10 23.96
CA GLY A 416 -13.04 -0.60 22.81
C GLY A 416 -14.10 0.18 22.03
N PHE A 417 -14.21 1.50 22.25
CA PHE A 417 -15.08 2.38 21.47
C PHE A 417 -14.33 3.03 20.31
N LEU A 418 -15.05 3.42 19.26
CA LEU A 418 -14.51 4.16 18.13
C LEU A 418 -13.77 5.42 18.62
N ALA A 419 -12.53 5.62 18.16
CA ALA A 419 -11.78 6.84 18.36
C ALA A 419 -11.73 7.68 17.08
N GLU A 420 -11.03 7.19 16.06
CA GLU A 420 -10.90 7.82 14.73
C GLU A 420 -10.27 6.81 13.75
N ALA A 421 -10.05 7.20 12.49
CA ALA A 421 -9.14 6.47 11.61
C ALA A 421 -7.68 6.86 11.91
N ASN A 422 -6.70 6.20 11.30
CA ASN A 422 -5.28 6.51 11.55
C ASN A 422 -4.88 7.95 11.19
N ALA A 423 -5.63 8.65 10.32
CA ALA A 423 -5.32 10.03 9.92
C ALA A 423 -6.52 10.99 9.82
N THR A 424 -7.75 10.52 10.07
CA THR A 424 -9.00 11.29 9.90
C THR A 424 -10.02 10.90 10.96
N HIS A 425 -10.94 11.82 11.30
CA HIS A 425 -12.08 11.48 12.18
C HIS A 425 -13.10 10.64 11.45
N VAL A 426 -13.92 9.90 12.18
CA VAL A 426 -14.97 9.02 11.64
C VAL A 426 -16.33 9.47 12.13
N PHE A 427 -17.28 9.49 11.21
CA PHE A 427 -18.69 9.75 11.46
C PHE A 427 -19.51 8.56 10.94
N ILE A 428 -20.59 8.25 11.65
CA ILE A 428 -21.64 7.34 11.19
C ILE A 428 -22.97 8.08 11.11
N VAL A 429 -23.85 7.60 10.24
CA VAL A 429 -25.24 8.05 10.15
C VAL A 429 -26.12 6.84 10.43
N ALA A 430 -26.97 6.95 11.44
CA ALA A 430 -27.93 5.91 11.81
C ALA A 430 -29.01 6.50 12.73
N PRO A 431 -30.20 5.89 12.80
CA PRO A 431 -31.20 6.21 13.82
C PRO A 431 -30.63 6.11 15.23
N TYR A 432 -30.93 7.11 16.07
CA TYR A 432 -30.52 7.11 17.47
C TYR A 432 -31.57 7.74 18.39
N PRO A 433 -31.91 7.10 19.52
CA PRO A 433 -31.50 5.75 19.93
C PRO A 433 -32.06 4.66 18.99
N ALA A 434 -31.26 3.65 18.65
CA ALA A 434 -31.61 2.64 17.64
C ALA A 434 -32.92 1.87 17.91
N HIS A 435 -33.38 1.82 19.18
CA HIS A 435 -34.61 1.15 19.59
C HIS A 435 -35.77 2.11 19.91
N ALA A 436 -35.62 3.41 19.61
CA ALA A 436 -36.67 4.40 19.89
C ALA A 436 -37.85 4.34 18.91
N GLY A 437 -37.74 3.56 17.82
CA GLY A 437 -38.78 3.46 16.78
C GLY A 437 -38.84 4.66 15.84
N ASP A 438 -38.04 5.70 16.08
CA ASP A 438 -37.84 6.84 15.18
C ASP A 438 -36.77 6.50 14.14
N PRO A 439 -37.09 6.43 12.84
CA PRO A 439 -36.13 6.13 11.79
C PRO A 439 -35.29 7.35 11.38
N THR A 440 -35.42 8.51 12.04
CA THR A 440 -34.71 9.72 11.68
C THR A 440 -33.19 9.51 11.78
N PRO A 441 -32.43 9.71 10.68
CA PRO A 441 -30.98 9.53 10.71
C PRO A 441 -30.32 10.61 11.56
N VAL A 442 -29.43 10.19 12.45
CA VAL A 442 -28.62 11.06 13.31
C VAL A 442 -27.16 10.90 12.91
N VAL A 443 -26.47 12.02 12.72
CA VAL A 443 -25.02 12.06 12.52
C VAL A 443 -24.34 11.84 13.86
N GLN A 444 -23.44 10.88 13.95
CA GLN A 444 -22.79 10.49 15.20
C GLN A 444 -21.28 10.42 15.00
N THR A 445 -20.51 10.92 15.96
CA THR A 445 -19.05 10.76 15.98
C THR A 445 -18.59 10.47 17.41
N SER A 446 -17.37 9.94 17.52
CA SER A 446 -16.71 9.64 18.78
C SER A 446 -16.49 10.89 19.62
N THR A 447 -16.38 10.71 20.94
CA THR A 447 -15.88 11.78 21.83
C THR A 447 -14.38 11.99 21.61
N THR A 448 -13.84 13.13 22.02
CA THR A 448 -12.40 13.45 21.93
C THR A 448 -11.56 12.82 23.05
N ALA A 449 -12.05 11.75 23.67
CA ALA A 449 -11.35 11.07 24.77
C ALA A 449 -10.04 10.38 24.32
N ALA A 450 -9.93 10.00 23.05
CA ALA A 450 -8.78 9.31 22.48
C ALA A 450 -8.45 9.77 21.03
N CYS A 451 -8.90 10.95 20.64
CA CYS A 451 -8.61 11.58 19.35
C CYS A 451 -8.59 13.11 19.51
N PRO A 452 -7.90 13.86 18.62
CA PRO A 452 -7.88 15.33 18.67
C PRO A 452 -9.27 15.92 18.42
N GLU A 453 -9.44 17.21 18.69
CA GLU A 453 -10.71 17.92 18.49
C GLU A 453 -11.12 18.00 17.01
N GLY A 454 -10.15 18.07 16.09
CA GLY A 454 -10.34 18.08 14.63
C GLY A 454 -11.08 19.32 14.10
N ILE A 455 -10.40 20.18 13.34
CA ILE A 455 -11.03 21.39 12.77
C ILE A 455 -12.08 21.04 11.71
N THR A 456 -11.80 20.06 10.83
CA THR A 456 -12.79 19.57 9.86
C THR A 456 -13.97 18.89 10.55
N ARG A 457 -13.71 18.07 11.59
CA ARG A 457 -14.74 17.46 12.43
C ARG A 457 -15.66 18.51 13.05
N GLN A 458 -15.09 19.52 13.69
CA GLN A 458 -15.86 20.62 14.27
C GLN A 458 -16.67 21.36 13.20
N THR A 459 -16.08 21.60 12.03
CA THR A 459 -16.80 22.23 10.91
C THR A 459 -18.03 21.43 10.48
N ILE A 460 -17.97 20.10 10.47
CA ILE A 460 -19.13 19.25 10.17
C ILE A 460 -20.20 19.35 11.26
N ILE A 461 -19.79 19.35 12.54
CA ILE A 461 -20.72 19.54 13.67
C ILE A 461 -21.42 20.90 13.56
N ASP A 462 -20.67 21.95 13.23
CA ASP A 462 -21.21 23.31 13.04
C ASP A 462 -22.20 23.35 11.86
N ILE A 463 -21.86 22.74 10.72
CA ILE A 463 -22.76 22.60 9.57
C ILE A 463 -24.04 21.86 9.97
N CYS A 464 -23.93 20.77 10.74
CA CYS A 464 -25.11 20.07 11.23
C CYS A 464 -26.01 21.00 12.07
N ASN A 465 -25.43 21.77 12.99
CA ASN A 465 -26.17 22.72 13.82
C ASN A 465 -26.81 23.84 12.99
N GLU A 466 -26.06 24.45 12.07
CA GLU A 466 -26.53 25.53 11.18
C GLU A 466 -27.73 25.08 10.31
N HIS A 467 -27.75 23.81 9.92
CA HIS A 467 -28.78 23.24 9.04
C HIS A 467 -29.83 22.38 9.76
N ASN A 468 -29.87 22.43 11.10
CA ASN A 468 -30.79 21.64 11.93
C ASN A 468 -30.74 20.12 11.64
N ILE A 469 -29.55 19.59 11.32
CA ILE A 469 -29.29 18.16 11.17
C ILE A 469 -28.93 17.59 12.55
N PRO A 470 -29.65 16.59 13.07
CA PRO A 470 -29.31 15.98 14.35
C PRO A 470 -27.88 15.43 14.35
N CYS A 471 -27.05 15.92 15.26
CA CYS A 471 -25.66 15.52 15.39
C CYS A 471 -25.30 15.32 16.87
N ILE A 472 -24.64 14.22 17.21
CA ILE A 472 -24.26 13.90 18.59
C ILE A 472 -22.85 13.33 18.69
N GLU A 473 -22.15 13.70 19.75
CA GLU A 473 -20.85 13.15 20.14
C GLU A 473 -21.06 12.11 21.24
N ARG A 474 -20.61 10.87 21.05
CA ARG A 474 -20.84 9.78 22.00
C ARG A 474 -19.85 8.61 21.83
N ASP A 475 -19.84 7.72 22.80
CA ASP A 475 -19.11 6.44 22.69
C ASP A 475 -19.85 5.50 21.72
N ILE A 476 -19.18 5.09 20.64
CA ILE A 476 -19.75 4.26 19.56
C ILE A 476 -19.01 2.92 19.55
N SER A 477 -19.74 1.81 19.71
CA SER A 477 -19.15 0.47 19.61
C SER A 477 -18.94 0.05 18.15
N LEU A 478 -18.01 -0.87 17.89
CA LEU A 478 -17.84 -1.45 16.55
C LEU A 478 -19.14 -2.02 15.95
N THR A 479 -19.96 -2.68 16.77
CA THR A 479 -21.26 -3.20 16.32
C THR A 479 -22.16 -2.09 15.77
N GLN A 480 -22.14 -0.91 16.38
CA GLN A 480 -22.90 0.24 15.89
C GLN A 480 -22.29 0.84 14.62
N VAL A 481 -20.97 0.82 14.49
CA VAL A 481 -20.31 1.23 13.24
C VAL A 481 -20.69 0.30 12.09
N TYR A 482 -20.67 -1.01 12.30
CA TYR A 482 -21.04 -1.99 11.26
C TYR A 482 -22.52 -1.92 10.86
N ASN A 483 -23.40 -1.48 11.76
CA ASN A 483 -24.83 -1.36 11.52
C ASN A 483 -25.25 0.03 11.03
N ALA A 484 -24.30 0.93 10.74
CA ALA A 484 -24.61 2.26 10.26
C ALA A 484 -25.20 2.25 8.84
N ASP A 485 -26.11 3.19 8.57
CA ASP A 485 -26.67 3.42 7.23
C ASP A 485 -25.65 4.12 6.33
N GLU A 486 -24.82 4.99 6.90
CA GLU A 486 -23.70 5.64 6.21
C GLU A 486 -22.49 5.76 7.14
N CYS A 487 -21.29 5.77 6.57
CA CYS A 487 -20.06 6.08 7.30
C CYS A 487 -19.18 6.96 6.41
N PHE A 488 -18.50 7.93 7.01
CA PHE A 488 -17.53 8.77 6.30
C PHE A 488 -16.42 9.23 7.23
N THR A 489 -15.29 9.60 6.64
CA THR A 489 -14.16 10.18 7.37
C THR A 489 -14.00 11.66 7.05
N THR A 490 -13.41 12.42 7.97
CA THR A 490 -13.19 13.86 7.80
C THR A 490 -11.76 14.26 8.12
N GLY A 491 -11.15 15.10 7.28
CA GLY A 491 -9.86 15.73 7.57
C GLY A 491 -9.40 16.71 6.50
N THR A 492 -8.44 17.60 6.82
CA THR A 492 -8.04 18.70 5.93
C THR A 492 -7.53 18.26 4.55
N MET A 493 -6.88 17.10 4.44
CA MET A 493 -6.41 16.57 3.15
C MET A 493 -7.52 15.90 2.32
N GLY A 494 -8.47 15.25 3.00
CA GLY A 494 -9.47 14.37 2.40
C GLY A 494 -10.87 14.98 2.29
N GLU A 495 -11.09 16.14 2.91
CA GLU A 495 -12.40 16.76 3.11
C GLU A 495 -13.36 15.78 3.80
N LEU A 496 -14.40 15.33 3.09
CA LEU A 496 -15.26 14.22 3.49
C LEU A 496 -15.08 13.07 2.50
N ALA A 497 -14.79 11.88 3.02
CA ALA A 497 -14.62 10.67 2.23
C ALA A 497 -15.55 9.58 2.75
N TRP A 498 -16.51 9.13 1.94
CA TRP A 498 -17.41 8.08 2.37
C TRP A 498 -16.71 6.71 2.43
N VAL A 499 -17.20 5.87 3.34
CA VAL A 499 -16.67 4.55 3.65
C VAL A 499 -17.72 3.53 3.23
N GLY A 500 -17.39 2.72 2.23
CA GLY A 500 -18.28 1.70 1.69
C GLY A 500 -18.13 0.34 2.36
N ASN A 501 -16.99 0.08 2.97
CA ASN A 501 -16.68 -1.22 3.56
C ASN A 501 -15.85 -1.09 4.84
N ILE A 502 -16.17 -1.86 5.87
CA ILE A 502 -15.35 -1.98 7.09
C ILE A 502 -15.23 -3.45 7.47
N ASP A 503 -14.01 -3.96 7.64
CA ASP A 503 -13.74 -5.36 8.03
C ASP A 503 -14.47 -6.40 7.16
N GLY A 504 -14.54 -6.14 5.86
CA GLY A 504 -15.23 -7.01 4.89
C GLY A 504 -16.76 -6.88 4.89
N ARG A 505 -17.34 -5.99 5.69
CA ARG A 505 -18.79 -5.71 5.72
C ARG A 505 -19.10 -4.45 4.93
N THR A 506 -20.06 -4.54 4.02
CA THR A 506 -20.63 -3.38 3.36
C THR A 506 -21.35 -2.51 4.38
N ILE A 507 -21.08 -1.20 4.36
CA ILE A 507 -21.80 -0.22 5.17
C ILE A 507 -22.97 0.33 4.35
N GLY A 508 -24.16 0.38 4.95
CA GLY A 508 -25.39 0.77 4.28
C GLY A 508 -25.64 -0.02 3.00
N THR A 509 -25.76 0.69 1.88
CA THR A 509 -25.97 0.13 0.54
C THR A 509 -24.69 -0.12 -0.25
N GLY A 510 -23.51 0.18 0.32
CA GLY A 510 -22.22 0.12 -0.39
C GLY A 510 -22.00 1.24 -1.41
N SER A 511 -22.76 2.33 -1.28
CA SER A 511 -22.64 3.55 -2.08
C SER A 511 -22.68 4.77 -1.17
N MET A 512 -22.20 5.93 -1.64
CA MET A 512 -22.34 7.18 -0.89
C MET A 512 -23.82 7.48 -0.58
N GLY A 513 -24.15 7.62 0.70
CA GLY A 513 -25.51 7.89 1.16
C GLY A 513 -25.92 9.36 1.07
N PRO A 514 -27.23 9.65 1.18
CA PRO A 514 -27.77 11.00 1.01
C PRO A 514 -27.29 12.01 2.06
N MET A 515 -27.09 11.61 3.32
CA MET A 515 -26.63 12.53 4.35
C MET A 515 -25.18 12.93 4.13
N THR A 516 -24.31 11.95 3.83
CA THR A 516 -22.90 12.18 3.51
C THR A 516 -22.75 13.08 2.28
N LYS A 517 -23.56 12.85 1.24
CA LYS A 517 -23.61 13.71 0.06
C LYS A 517 -24.01 15.15 0.41
N LYS A 518 -25.08 15.33 1.18
CA LYS A 518 -25.56 16.65 1.62
C LYS A 518 -24.48 17.40 2.43
N LEU A 519 -23.84 16.73 3.39
CA LEU A 519 -22.77 17.34 4.19
C LEU A 519 -21.54 17.70 3.35
N SER A 520 -21.21 16.89 2.34
CA SER A 520 -20.12 17.17 1.41
C SER A 520 -20.40 18.42 0.57
N GLU A 521 -21.62 18.56 0.06
CA GLU A 521 -22.05 19.75 -0.70
C GLU A 521 -21.99 21.02 0.17
N LEU A 522 -22.50 20.96 1.40
CA LEU A 522 -22.47 22.09 2.35
C LEU A 522 -21.03 22.46 2.75
N PHE A 523 -20.16 21.48 2.96
CA PHE A 523 -18.74 21.74 3.25
C PHE A 523 -18.05 22.43 2.07
N ILE A 524 -18.27 21.94 0.84
CA ILE A 524 -17.74 22.56 -0.38
C ILE A 524 -18.24 24.00 -0.53
N GLU A 525 -19.51 24.27 -0.25
CA GLU A 525 -20.04 25.63 -0.24
C GLU A 525 -19.31 26.52 0.78
N LYS A 526 -19.14 26.03 2.01
CA LYS A 526 -18.46 26.78 3.09
C LYS A 526 -17.01 27.13 2.72
N THR A 527 -16.26 26.19 2.14
CA THR A 527 -14.86 26.41 1.72
C THR A 527 -14.70 27.44 0.59
N LYS A 528 -15.75 27.70 -0.21
CA LYS A 528 -15.72 28.76 -1.24
C LYS A 528 -15.85 30.16 -0.65
N HIS A 529 -16.52 30.29 0.50
CA HIS A 529 -16.88 31.59 1.09
C HIS A 529 -16.01 31.98 2.28
N GLU A 530 -15.48 31.01 3.03
CA GLU A 530 -14.62 31.25 4.19
C GLU A 530 -13.13 31.10 3.88
N GLY A 531 -12.30 31.75 4.70
CA GLY A 531 -10.84 31.61 4.68
C GLY A 531 -10.10 32.94 4.71
N VAL A 532 -8.83 32.88 5.13
CA VAL A 532 -7.96 34.06 5.23
C VAL A 532 -7.17 34.21 3.93
N GLN A 533 -7.19 35.42 3.34
CA GLN A 533 -6.45 35.71 2.11
C GLN A 533 -4.93 35.65 2.35
N VAL A 534 -4.24 34.81 1.57
CA VAL A 534 -2.79 34.62 1.68
C VAL A 534 -2.03 34.80 0.36
N CYS A 535 -2.69 34.72 -0.80
CA CYS A 535 -2.05 34.95 -2.11
C CYS A 535 -2.61 36.17 -2.83
#